data_AF-A0A933W895-F1
#
_entry.id   AF-A0A933W895-F1
#
_cell.length_a   1.000
_cell.length_b   1.000
_cell.length_c   1.000
_cell.angle_alpha   90.00
_cell.angle_beta   90.00
_cell.angle_gamma   90.00
#
_symmetry.space_group_name_H-M   'P 1'
#
loop_
_entity.id
_entity.type
_entity.pdbx_description
1 polymer ?
#
loop_
_entity_poly.entity_id
_entity_poly.type
_entity_poly.pdbx_seq_one_letter_code
_entity_poly.pdbx_strand_id
1 'polypeptide(L)'
;MGKGFVAAVPGAKAGRKPANGAAALSRAEETRLLKAARTGDEKALREIVQMVSGPAYRFSMGFCRNTDDAEDLVQDVMATLLRSLDSFRGESSLSTWTYIVAKRACGRRRQRAKRQMSIEDLGPNEADRPDPGPGPSHRAENSELSAALEAAIASLPDAQKQVLVMRDVEGLSAAEVGKVLGLGERAVKSRLHRARLVLREKLAPYVKGGDAPAPAESCPDTALMLSRYMEGELNATVCKRMEEHVSQCPSCGGTCESLRQVLGACRTHGDRPLPEDLRKAVRSAVKMAIATR
;
A
#
# COMPACT_ATOMS: atom_id res chain seq x y z
N MET A 1 1.24 15.58 -27.53
CA MET A 1 2.66 15.34 -27.17
C MET A 1 2.73 14.29 -26.06
N GLY A 2 3.24 13.10 -26.36
CA GLY A 2 3.34 12.00 -25.39
C GLY A 2 4.40 12.28 -24.33
N LYS A 3 4.04 12.14 -23.04
CA LYS A 3 4.98 12.32 -21.93
C LYS A 3 5.97 11.16 -21.92
N GLY A 4 7.26 11.46 -22.08
CA GLY A 4 8.38 10.49 -22.19
C GLY A 4 8.54 9.56 -20.98
N PHE A 5 9.39 8.53 -21.13
CA PHE A 5 9.64 7.48 -20.14
C PHE A 5 10.15 7.98 -18.77
N VAL A 6 10.90 9.08 -18.67
CA VAL A 6 11.32 9.69 -17.37
C VAL A 6 10.26 10.67 -16.85
N ALA A 7 9.59 11.41 -17.75
CA ALA A 7 8.38 12.19 -17.43
C ALA A 7 7.19 11.30 -17.00
N ALA A 8 7.35 9.97 -17.08
CA ALA A 8 6.35 8.98 -16.77
C ALA A 8 6.17 8.70 -15.27
N VAL A 9 7.00 9.26 -14.38
CA VAL A 9 6.91 8.96 -12.94
C VAL A 9 7.03 10.26 -12.14
N PRO A 10 5.97 10.68 -11.42
CA PRO A 10 6.12 11.68 -10.37
C PRO A 10 7.13 11.16 -9.33
N GLY A 11 8.24 11.87 -9.13
CA GLY A 11 9.21 11.59 -8.04
C GLY A 11 10.50 10.84 -8.41
N ALA A 12 10.93 10.86 -9.67
CA ALA A 12 12.08 10.06 -10.13
C ALA A 12 13.49 10.65 -9.88
N LYS A 13 13.64 11.59 -8.96
CA LYS A 13 14.97 11.93 -8.39
C LYS A 13 15.01 11.45 -6.94
N ALA A 14 15.99 10.59 -6.65
CA ALA A 14 16.50 10.20 -5.33
C ALA A 14 15.48 10.29 -4.17
N GLY A 15 14.85 9.16 -3.86
CA GLY A 15 13.94 9.01 -2.70
C GLY A 15 12.47 9.11 -3.11
N ARG A 16 11.81 7.96 -3.31
CA ARG A 16 10.35 7.92 -3.44
C ARG A 16 9.76 8.49 -2.14
N LYS A 17 9.11 9.64 -2.22
CA LYS A 17 8.34 10.21 -1.12
C LYS A 17 7.06 9.36 -0.94
N PRO A 18 6.77 8.83 0.25
CA PRO A 18 5.55 8.04 0.48
C PRO A 18 4.30 8.88 0.18
N ALA A 19 3.31 8.22 -0.42
CA ALA A 19 2.01 8.80 -0.72
C ALA A 19 1.16 8.75 0.54
N ASN A 20 1.15 9.87 1.27
CA ASN A 20 0.11 10.21 2.20
C ASN A 20 0.06 11.75 2.26
N GLY A 21 -1.11 12.35 2.42
CA GLY A 21 -1.30 13.78 2.66
C GLY A 21 -0.59 14.36 3.90
N ALA A 22 0.12 13.54 4.68
CA ALA A 22 1.22 13.99 5.53
C ALA A 22 2.50 13.95 4.69
N ALA A 23 3.01 15.12 4.28
CA ALA A 23 4.34 15.24 3.71
C ALA A 23 5.28 14.33 4.51
N ALA A 24 5.85 13.31 3.86
CA ALA A 24 6.73 12.34 4.50
C ALA A 24 7.65 13.06 5.47
N LEU A 25 7.32 12.98 6.76
CA LEU A 25 8.08 13.69 7.77
C LEU A 25 9.50 13.17 7.61
N SER A 26 10.43 14.10 7.40
CA SER A 26 11.83 13.74 7.47
C SER A 26 12.07 12.98 8.77
N ARG A 27 13.07 12.10 8.80
CA ARG A 27 13.39 11.34 10.01
C ARG A 27 13.56 12.27 11.24
N ALA A 28 14.01 13.50 11.00
CA ALA A 28 14.11 14.56 11.99
C ALA A 28 12.74 15.07 12.49
N GLU A 29 11.80 15.32 11.58
CA GLU A 29 10.43 15.72 11.94
C GLU A 29 9.66 14.60 12.65
N GLU A 30 9.79 13.35 12.17
CA GLU A 30 9.21 12.17 12.83
C GLU A 30 9.77 12.05 14.27
N THR A 31 11.09 12.22 14.43
CA THR A 31 11.74 12.20 15.75
C THR A 31 11.25 13.33 16.64
N ARG A 32 11.08 14.55 16.10
CA ARG A 32 10.55 15.70 16.85
C ARG A 32 9.13 15.43 17.33
N LEU A 33 8.29 14.89 16.45
CA LEU A 33 6.90 14.57 16.76
C LEU A 33 6.80 13.47 17.82
N LEU A 34 7.62 12.41 17.70
CA LEU A 34 7.72 11.35 18.70
C LEU A 34 8.18 11.88 20.06
N LYS A 35 9.16 12.80 20.09
CA LYS A 35 9.59 13.45 21.34
C LYS A 35 8.48 14.26 21.98
N ALA A 36 7.76 15.08 21.21
CA ALA A 36 6.63 15.86 21.72
C ALA A 36 5.49 14.96 22.23
N ALA A 37 5.18 13.88 21.51
CA ALA A 37 4.16 12.93 21.92
C ALA A 37 4.52 12.20 23.22
N ARG A 38 5.81 11.92 23.47
CA ARG A 38 6.29 11.35 24.75
C ARG A 38 6.09 12.29 25.94
N THR A 39 6.20 13.59 25.71
CA THR A 39 5.96 14.60 26.76
C THR A 39 4.48 14.91 26.95
N GLY A 40 3.56 14.14 26.34
CA GLY A 40 2.12 14.32 26.49
C GLY A 40 1.52 15.39 25.57
N ASP A 41 2.24 15.87 24.55
CA ASP A 41 1.67 16.82 23.58
C ASP A 41 0.53 16.15 22.80
N GLU A 42 -0.70 16.56 23.10
CA GLU A 42 -1.89 16.00 22.46
C GLU A 42 -1.93 16.22 20.95
N LYS A 43 -1.40 17.35 20.47
CA LYS A 43 -1.36 17.66 19.04
C LYS A 43 -0.42 16.69 18.35
N ALA A 44 0.76 16.47 18.92
CA ALA A 44 1.72 15.50 18.41
C ALA A 44 1.14 14.08 18.39
N LEU A 45 0.45 13.68 19.46
CA LEU A 45 -0.16 12.35 19.55
C LEU A 45 -1.28 12.15 18.51
N ARG A 46 -2.15 13.14 18.33
CA ARG A 46 -3.19 13.13 17.30
C ARG A 46 -2.60 12.99 15.89
N GLU A 47 -1.51 13.69 15.62
CA GLU A 47 -0.84 13.66 14.32
C GLU A 47 -0.22 12.28 14.04
N ILE A 48 0.50 11.70 15.02
CA ILE A 48 1.04 10.33 14.92
C ILE A 48 -0.09 9.33 14.64
N VAL A 49 -1.20 9.42 15.37
CA VAL A 49 -2.31 8.49 15.23
C VAL A 49 -2.97 8.60 13.85
N GLN A 50 -3.17 9.82 13.33
CA GLN A 50 -3.68 10.01 11.98
C GLN A 50 -2.74 9.42 10.92
N MET A 51 -1.43 9.58 11.10
CA MET A 51 -0.43 9.01 10.20
C MET A 51 -0.40 7.48 10.22
N VAL A 52 -0.73 6.84 11.34
CA VAL A 52 -0.65 5.37 11.48
C VAL A 52 -1.97 4.69 11.11
N SER A 53 -3.10 5.30 11.47
CA SER A 53 -4.43 4.66 11.36
C SER A 53 -4.88 4.41 9.92
N GLY A 54 -4.71 5.38 9.01
CA GLY A 54 -5.02 5.23 7.57
C GLY A 54 -4.26 4.07 6.92
N PRO A 55 -2.91 4.10 6.96
CA PRO A 55 -2.05 3.01 6.50
C PRO A 55 -2.38 1.64 7.12
N ALA A 56 -2.61 1.59 8.44
CA ALA A 56 -2.96 0.35 9.12
C ALA A 56 -4.30 -0.22 8.63
N TYR A 57 -5.31 0.63 8.42
CA TYR A 57 -6.61 0.21 7.92
C TYR A 57 -6.51 -0.37 6.51
N ARG A 58 -5.87 0.34 5.58
CA ARG A 58 -5.74 -0.10 4.19
C ARG A 58 -4.94 -1.38 4.06
N PHE A 59 -3.85 -1.50 4.84
CA PHE A 59 -3.13 -2.75 4.94
C PHE A 59 -4.03 -3.89 5.41
N SER A 60 -4.82 -3.65 6.47
CA SER A 60 -5.70 -4.66 7.06
C SER A 60 -6.84 -5.05 6.13
N MET A 61 -7.43 -4.10 5.39
CA MET A 61 -8.42 -4.37 4.35
C MET A 61 -7.85 -5.27 3.24
N GLY A 62 -6.61 -5.02 2.81
CA GLY A 62 -5.92 -5.89 1.88
C GLY A 62 -5.62 -7.30 2.45
N PHE A 63 -5.48 -7.43 3.76
CA PHE A 63 -4.96 -8.65 4.39
C PHE A 63 -6.02 -9.55 5.05
N CYS A 64 -7.01 -8.96 5.74
CA CYS A 64 -8.02 -9.65 6.53
C CYS A 64 -9.34 -9.86 5.79
N ARG A 65 -9.52 -9.27 4.60
CA ARG A 65 -10.67 -9.48 3.70
C ARG A 65 -12.06 -9.11 4.28
N ASN A 66 -12.15 -8.63 5.52
CA ASN A 66 -13.39 -8.12 6.14
C ASN A 66 -13.13 -6.79 6.89
N THR A 67 -14.13 -5.91 6.92
CA THR A 67 -14.09 -4.59 7.57
C THR A 67 -13.93 -4.69 9.07
N ASP A 68 -14.66 -5.59 9.73
CA ASP A 68 -14.66 -5.70 11.19
C ASP A 68 -13.26 -6.08 11.71
N ASP A 69 -12.61 -7.03 11.02
CA ASP A 69 -11.24 -7.42 11.32
C ASP A 69 -10.24 -6.29 11.03
N ALA A 70 -10.50 -5.43 10.06
CA ALA A 70 -9.64 -4.29 9.76
C ALA A 70 -9.74 -3.19 10.81
N GLU A 71 -10.95 -2.89 11.29
CA GLU A 71 -11.19 -1.89 12.34
C GLU A 71 -10.54 -2.33 13.67
N ASP A 72 -10.80 -3.56 14.07
CA ASP A 72 -10.20 -4.18 15.23
C ASP A 72 -8.66 -4.16 15.16
N LEU A 73 -8.09 -4.43 13.99
CA LEU A 73 -6.65 -4.47 13.81
C LEU A 73 -6.04 -3.07 13.93
N VAL A 74 -6.72 -2.05 13.43
CA VAL A 74 -6.32 -0.66 13.63
C VAL A 74 -6.30 -0.32 15.12
N GLN A 75 -7.31 -0.76 15.88
CA GLN A 75 -7.32 -0.56 17.34
C GLN A 75 -6.13 -1.26 18.02
N ASP A 76 -5.83 -2.51 17.67
CA ASP A 76 -4.66 -3.25 18.18
C ASP A 76 -3.33 -2.53 17.87
N VAL A 77 -3.20 -1.99 16.65
CA VAL A 77 -2.02 -1.23 16.23
C VAL A 77 -1.92 0.06 17.03
N MET A 78 -3.01 0.82 17.19
CA MET A 78 -3.03 2.04 18.01
C MET A 78 -2.67 1.76 19.47
N ALA A 79 -3.28 0.74 20.08
CA ALA A 79 -3.00 0.36 21.46
C ALA A 79 -1.53 -0.09 21.65
N THR A 80 -0.96 -0.76 20.65
CA THR A 80 0.46 -1.13 20.67
C THR A 80 1.36 0.10 20.51
N LEU A 81 0.99 1.05 19.66
CA LEU A 81 1.72 2.29 19.44
C LEU A 81 1.81 3.10 20.73
N LEU A 82 0.66 3.33 21.37
CA LEU A 82 0.56 4.13 22.59
C LEU A 82 1.33 3.50 23.76
N ARG A 83 1.34 2.16 23.87
CA ARG A 83 2.14 1.44 24.88
C ARG A 83 3.63 1.43 24.60
N SER A 84 4.02 1.48 23.33
CA SER A 84 5.43 1.37 22.92
C SER A 84 6.07 2.72 22.61
N LEU A 85 5.31 3.83 22.66
CA LEU A 85 5.75 5.18 22.30
C LEU A 85 7.05 5.58 23.02
N ASP A 86 7.15 5.26 24.31
CA ASP A 86 8.31 5.60 25.14
C ASP A 86 9.52 4.71 24.82
N SER A 87 9.27 3.47 24.39
CA SER A 87 10.30 2.49 24.00
C SER A 87 10.71 2.53 22.52
N PHE A 88 10.04 3.34 21.70
CA PHE A 88 10.26 3.36 20.25
C PHE A 88 11.62 3.99 19.91
N ARG A 89 12.63 3.17 19.59
CA ARG A 89 14.02 3.65 19.40
C ARG A 89 14.27 4.36 18.06
N GLY A 90 13.29 4.44 17.16
CA GLY A 90 13.45 5.05 15.84
C GLY A 90 14.35 4.27 14.88
N GLU A 91 14.59 2.98 15.13
CA GLU A 91 15.38 2.10 14.27
C GLU A 91 14.73 1.87 12.90
N SER A 92 13.40 1.92 12.84
CA SER A 92 12.59 1.95 11.62
C SER A 92 11.74 3.23 11.58
N SER A 93 11.28 3.64 10.39
CA SER A 93 10.25 4.68 10.27
C SER A 93 8.96 4.24 10.98
N LEU A 94 8.17 5.20 11.44
CA LEU A 94 6.86 4.94 12.06
C LEU A 94 5.95 4.14 11.12
N SER A 95 5.97 4.46 9.82
CA SER A 95 5.26 3.72 8.79
C SER A 95 5.70 2.26 8.75
N THR A 96 7.00 1.97 8.65
CA THR A 96 7.51 0.59 8.64
C THR A 96 7.10 -0.19 9.89
N TRP A 97 7.21 0.44 11.06
CA TRP A 97 6.80 -0.17 12.33
C TRP A 97 5.31 -0.51 12.35
N THR A 98 4.47 0.38 11.81
CA THR A 98 3.01 0.17 11.69
C THR A 98 2.70 -1.12 10.95
N TYR A 99 3.34 -1.35 9.80
CA TYR A 99 3.13 -2.57 9.02
C TYR A 99 3.65 -3.82 9.72
N ILE A 100 4.74 -3.73 10.48
CA ILE A 100 5.26 -4.86 11.27
C ILE A 100 4.23 -5.27 12.33
N VAL A 101 3.65 -4.29 13.05
CA VAL A 101 2.63 -4.55 14.07
C VAL A 101 1.35 -5.09 13.41
N ALA A 102 0.91 -4.47 12.32
CA ALA A 102 -0.28 -4.89 11.58
C ALA A 102 -0.14 -6.33 11.08
N LYS A 103 0.98 -6.69 10.44
CA LYS A 103 1.27 -8.07 10.01
C LYS A 103 1.21 -9.07 11.18
N ARG A 104 1.80 -8.72 12.33
CA ARG A 104 1.76 -9.57 13.53
C ARG A 104 0.34 -9.75 14.05
N ALA A 105 -0.47 -8.68 14.07
CA ALA A 105 -1.87 -8.73 14.47
C ALA A 105 -2.70 -9.61 13.52
N CYS A 106 -2.55 -9.44 12.20
CA CYS A 106 -3.17 -10.31 11.19
C CYS A 106 -2.80 -11.79 11.41
N GLY A 107 -1.51 -12.06 11.63
CA GLY A 107 -0.98 -13.41 11.83
C GLY A 107 -1.59 -14.09 13.07
N ARG A 108 -1.67 -13.38 14.19
CA ARG A 108 -2.31 -13.89 15.42
C ARG A 108 -3.79 -14.20 15.20
N ARG A 109 -4.54 -13.34 14.52
CA ARG A 109 -5.96 -13.58 14.20
C ARG A 109 -6.14 -14.80 13.31
N ARG A 110 -5.36 -14.90 12.23
CA ARG A 110 -5.41 -16.08 11.34
C ARG A 110 -5.09 -17.37 12.09
N GLN A 111 -4.13 -17.34 13.01
CA GLN A 111 -3.81 -18.48 13.86
C GLN A 111 -4.95 -18.82 14.83
N ARG A 112 -5.61 -17.81 15.41
CA ARG A 112 -6.78 -18.00 16.29
C ARG A 112 -7.97 -18.60 15.53
N ALA A 113 -8.28 -18.08 14.34
CA ALA A 113 -9.33 -18.61 13.48
C ALA A 113 -9.07 -20.08 13.11
N LYS A 114 -7.82 -20.41 12.72
CA LYS A 114 -7.42 -21.81 12.47
C LYS A 114 -7.54 -22.71 13.70
N ARG A 115 -7.24 -22.19 14.90
CA ARG A 115 -7.37 -22.94 16.16
C ARG A 115 -8.84 -23.13 16.56
N GLN A 116 -9.70 -22.16 16.29
CA GLN A 116 -11.15 -22.26 16.52
C GLN A 116 -11.78 -23.29 15.59
N MET A 117 -11.40 -23.30 14.31
CA MET A 117 -11.79 -24.35 13.35
C MET A 117 -11.23 -25.75 13.68
N SER A 118 -10.20 -25.84 14.51
CA SER A 118 -9.62 -27.13 14.93
C SER A 118 -10.31 -27.72 16.17
N ILE A 119 -11.23 -27.00 16.80
CA ILE A 119 -12.01 -27.46 17.96
C ILE A 119 -13.39 -27.98 17.53
N GLU A 120 -13.84 -27.64 16.32
CA GLU A 120 -15.05 -28.17 15.68
C GLU A 120 -14.63 -29.04 14.49
N ASP A 121 -14.46 -30.35 14.72
CA ASP A 121 -14.10 -31.30 13.67
C ASP A 121 -15.34 -31.83 12.91
N LEU A 122 -15.12 -32.08 11.61
CA LEU A 122 -15.95 -32.81 10.63
C LEU A 122 -17.15 -32.10 9.95
N GLY A 123 -16.85 -31.44 8.83
CA GLY A 123 -17.76 -31.21 7.69
C GLY A 123 -16.96 -31.06 6.38
N PRO A 124 -17.41 -31.62 5.24
CA PRO A 124 -16.61 -31.64 4.02
C PRO A 124 -16.56 -30.26 3.34
N ASN A 125 -15.33 -29.83 3.01
CA ASN A 125 -14.97 -28.83 1.99
C ASN A 125 -15.81 -27.55 1.92
N GLU A 126 -15.38 -26.51 2.64
CA GLU A 126 -15.72 -25.12 2.30
C GLU A 126 -14.63 -24.56 1.36
N ALA A 127 -14.61 -25.08 0.14
CA ALA A 127 -13.97 -24.44 -1.01
C ALA A 127 -15.03 -23.69 -1.84
N ASP A 128 -15.96 -22.98 -1.18
CA ASP A 128 -16.88 -22.04 -1.82
C ASP A 128 -17.59 -21.21 -0.75
N ARG A 129 -16.85 -20.33 -0.06
CA ARG A 129 -17.50 -19.27 0.73
C ARG A 129 -17.64 -18.05 -0.19
N PRO A 130 -18.87 -17.60 -0.51
CA PRO A 130 -19.09 -16.38 -1.26
C PRO A 130 -18.39 -15.23 -0.55
N ASP A 131 -17.62 -14.45 -1.32
CA ASP A 131 -17.05 -13.18 -0.90
C ASP A 131 -18.20 -12.33 -0.32
N PRO A 132 -18.22 -12.01 1.00
CA PRO A 132 -19.09 -10.97 1.48
C PRO A 132 -18.52 -9.69 0.90
N GLY A 133 -19.03 -9.32 -0.29
CA GLY A 133 -18.73 -8.05 -0.91
C GLY A 133 -18.89 -6.93 0.13
N PRO A 134 -18.17 -5.82 -0.03
CA PRO A 134 -18.11 -4.77 0.97
C PRO A 134 -19.53 -4.38 1.42
N GLY A 135 -19.77 -4.45 2.73
CA GLY A 135 -21.05 -4.10 3.34
C GLY A 135 -21.50 -2.68 2.94
N PRO A 136 -22.82 -2.38 2.99
CA PRO A 136 -23.45 -1.24 2.33
C PRO A 136 -23.06 0.18 2.81
N SER A 137 -21.98 0.36 3.59
CA SER A 137 -21.71 1.60 4.32
C SER A 137 -20.71 2.58 3.67
N HIS A 138 -20.15 2.35 2.47
CA HIS A 138 -19.10 3.25 1.95
C HIS A 138 -19.11 3.54 0.44
N ARG A 139 -20.30 3.71 -0.15
CA ARG A 139 -20.48 4.23 -1.53
C ARG A 139 -20.55 5.77 -1.59
N ALA A 140 -19.58 6.47 -1.01
CA ALA A 140 -19.42 7.90 -1.23
C ALA A 140 -18.06 8.16 -1.89
N GLU A 141 -18.15 8.66 -3.14
CA GLU A 141 -17.09 8.91 -4.12
C GLU A 141 -16.36 7.66 -4.63
N ASN A 142 -17.02 6.93 -5.53
CA ASN A 142 -16.34 5.93 -6.36
C ASN A 142 -16.39 6.37 -7.82
N SER A 143 -15.26 6.84 -8.36
CA SER A 143 -15.05 6.75 -9.80
C SER A 143 -15.04 5.27 -10.18
N GLU A 144 -15.56 4.88 -11.35
CA GLU A 144 -15.55 3.49 -11.82
C GLU A 144 -14.14 2.87 -11.76
N LEU A 145 -13.10 3.69 -12.00
CA LEU A 145 -11.70 3.32 -11.88
C LEU A 145 -11.30 2.93 -10.44
N SER A 146 -11.81 3.64 -9.42
CA SER A 146 -11.52 3.34 -8.02
C SER A 146 -12.12 1.99 -7.61
N ALA A 147 -13.36 1.70 -8.02
CA ALA A 147 -14.00 0.41 -7.79
C ALA A 147 -13.25 -0.73 -8.49
N ALA A 148 -12.86 -0.50 -9.75
CA ALA A 148 -12.09 -1.46 -10.52
C ALA A 148 -10.70 -1.73 -9.90
N LEU A 149 -10.06 -0.70 -9.35
CA LEU A 149 -8.78 -0.83 -8.66
C LEU A 149 -8.90 -1.67 -7.38
N GLU A 150 -9.92 -1.40 -6.54
CA GLU A 150 -10.19 -2.19 -5.34
C GLU A 150 -10.40 -3.67 -5.68
N ALA A 151 -11.22 -3.96 -6.69
CA ALA A 151 -11.45 -5.32 -7.17
C ALA A 151 -10.18 -5.97 -7.75
N ALA A 152 -9.39 -5.22 -8.52
CA ALA A 152 -8.13 -5.71 -9.07
C ALA A 152 -7.12 -6.06 -7.96
N ILE A 153 -6.96 -5.18 -6.97
CA ILE A 153 -6.13 -5.44 -5.79
C ILE A 153 -6.63 -6.66 -5.04
N ALA A 154 -7.95 -6.76 -4.79
CA ALA A 154 -8.56 -7.87 -4.06
C ALA A 154 -8.30 -9.23 -4.74
N SER A 155 -8.28 -9.27 -6.07
CA SER A 155 -8.03 -10.49 -6.86
C SER A 155 -6.59 -10.99 -6.85
N LEU A 156 -5.63 -10.19 -6.37
CA LEU A 156 -4.22 -10.60 -6.31
C LEU A 156 -4.00 -11.72 -5.30
N PRO A 157 -3.08 -12.66 -5.57
CA PRO A 157 -2.55 -13.55 -4.55
C PRO A 157 -2.00 -12.77 -3.36
N ASP A 158 -2.24 -13.23 -2.13
CA ASP A 158 -1.91 -12.50 -0.90
C ASP A 158 -0.47 -11.98 -0.88
N ALA A 159 0.49 -12.80 -1.32
CA ALA A 159 1.91 -12.44 -1.38
C ALA A 159 2.23 -11.27 -2.33
N GLN A 160 1.47 -11.13 -3.42
CA GLN A 160 1.60 -10.04 -4.39
C GLN A 160 0.86 -8.79 -3.89
N LYS A 161 -0.35 -8.99 -3.38
CA LYS A 161 -1.21 -7.95 -2.78
C LYS A 161 -0.48 -7.19 -1.67
N GLN A 162 0.15 -7.90 -0.74
CA GLN A 162 0.91 -7.32 0.36
C GLN A 162 2.02 -6.38 -0.13
N VAL A 163 2.81 -6.86 -1.08
CA VAL A 163 3.93 -6.08 -1.64
C VAL A 163 3.41 -4.86 -2.40
N LEU A 164 2.36 -5.02 -3.21
CA LEU A 164 1.75 -3.92 -3.96
C LEU A 164 1.20 -2.84 -3.04
N VAL A 165 0.40 -3.21 -2.03
CA VAL A 165 -0.20 -2.25 -1.10
C VAL A 165 0.91 -1.46 -0.40
N MET A 166 1.86 -2.12 0.25
CA MET A 166 2.92 -1.40 0.95
C MET A 166 3.78 -0.52 0.02
N ARG A 167 4.03 -0.95 -1.22
CA ARG A 167 4.96 -0.26 -2.12
C ARG A 167 4.31 0.84 -2.96
N ASP A 168 3.20 0.53 -3.60
CA ASP A 168 2.57 1.38 -4.63
C ASP A 168 1.34 2.13 -4.12
N VAL A 169 0.68 1.64 -3.06
CA VAL A 169 -0.38 2.40 -2.36
C VAL A 169 0.24 3.26 -1.26
N GLU A 170 1.12 2.67 -0.45
CA GLU A 170 1.61 3.31 0.79
C GLU A 170 3.01 3.92 0.66
N GLY A 171 3.72 3.59 -0.42
CA GLY A 171 4.97 4.25 -0.79
C GLY A 171 6.24 3.78 -0.06
N LEU A 172 6.23 2.66 0.67
CA LEU A 172 7.45 2.10 1.28
C LEU A 172 8.49 1.75 0.22
N SER A 173 9.78 1.76 0.56
CA SER A 173 10.83 1.22 -0.33
C SER A 173 10.78 -0.32 -0.40
N ALA A 174 11.32 -0.91 -1.47
CA ALA A 174 11.43 -2.37 -1.57
C ALA A 174 12.22 -2.99 -0.38
N ALA A 175 13.22 -2.28 0.14
CA ALA A 175 13.97 -2.67 1.32
C ALA A 175 13.12 -2.69 2.59
N GLU A 176 12.30 -1.66 2.83
CA GLU A 176 11.37 -1.61 3.96
C GLU A 176 10.31 -2.70 3.87
N VAL A 177 9.73 -2.92 2.69
CA VAL A 177 8.80 -4.02 2.44
C VAL A 177 9.45 -5.38 2.74
N GLY A 178 10.72 -5.56 2.33
CA GLY A 178 11.50 -6.75 2.62
C GLY A 178 11.65 -6.99 4.13
N LYS A 179 11.95 -5.95 4.90
CA LYS A 179 12.03 -6.02 6.38
C LYS A 179 10.70 -6.40 7.01
N VAL A 180 9.59 -5.78 6.57
CA VAL A 180 8.25 -6.09 7.10
C VAL A 180 7.87 -7.55 6.80
N LEU A 181 8.09 -8.00 5.56
CA LEU A 181 7.65 -9.31 5.12
C LEU A 181 8.62 -10.46 5.47
N GLY A 182 9.88 -10.16 5.78
CA GLY A 182 10.94 -11.17 5.93
C GLY A 182 11.39 -11.72 4.58
N LEU A 183 11.48 -10.85 3.57
CA LEU A 183 11.82 -11.21 2.19
C LEU A 183 13.07 -10.44 1.74
N GLY A 184 13.87 -11.05 0.87
CA GLY A 184 14.91 -10.32 0.14
C GLY A 184 14.31 -9.36 -0.89
N GLU A 185 14.99 -8.23 -1.16
CA GLU A 185 14.51 -7.21 -2.11
C GLU A 185 14.17 -7.77 -3.50
N ARG A 186 14.95 -8.76 -3.99
CA ARG A 186 14.68 -9.42 -5.27
C ARG A 186 13.31 -10.09 -5.31
N ALA A 187 12.90 -10.73 -4.21
CA ALA A 187 11.60 -11.37 -4.09
C ALA A 187 10.47 -10.32 -4.05
N VAL A 188 10.69 -9.20 -3.35
CA VAL A 188 9.76 -8.05 -3.34
C VAL A 188 9.56 -7.53 -4.76
N LYS A 189 10.66 -7.21 -5.47
CA LYS A 189 10.61 -6.66 -6.84
C LYS A 189 9.92 -7.60 -7.84
N SER A 190 10.21 -8.90 -7.76
CA SER A 190 9.54 -9.91 -8.61
C SER A 190 8.03 -10.03 -8.34
N ARG A 191 7.60 -9.97 -7.07
CA ARG A 191 6.17 -10.01 -6.72
C ARG A 191 5.45 -8.74 -7.17
N LEU A 192 6.10 -7.60 -7.00
CA LEU A 192 5.58 -6.29 -7.38
C LEU A 192 5.38 -6.16 -8.89
N HIS A 193 6.36 -6.59 -9.68
CA HIS A 193 6.25 -6.59 -11.13
C HIS A 193 5.04 -7.41 -11.59
N ARG A 194 4.86 -8.62 -11.05
CA ARG A 194 3.69 -9.46 -11.34
C ARG A 194 2.37 -8.79 -10.93
N ALA A 195 2.31 -8.19 -9.74
CA ALA A 195 1.13 -7.47 -9.29
C ALA A 195 0.75 -6.32 -10.24
N ARG A 196 1.75 -5.55 -10.69
CA ARG A 196 1.55 -4.42 -11.62
C ARG A 196 1.04 -4.87 -12.99
N LEU A 197 1.49 -6.02 -13.49
CA LEU A 197 0.97 -6.58 -14.74
C LEU A 197 -0.52 -6.95 -14.63
N VAL A 198 -0.90 -7.64 -13.55
CA VAL A 198 -2.30 -8.02 -13.28
C VAL A 198 -3.19 -6.78 -13.15
N LEU A 199 -2.73 -5.75 -12.42
CA LEU A 199 -3.47 -4.50 -12.30
C LEU A 199 -3.60 -3.79 -13.65
N ARG A 200 -2.53 -3.74 -14.45
CA ARG A 200 -2.59 -3.14 -15.79
C ARG A 200 -3.63 -3.81 -16.67
N GLU A 201 -3.63 -5.15 -16.68
CA GLU A 201 -4.59 -5.93 -17.46
C GLU A 201 -6.03 -5.66 -17.02
N LYS A 202 -6.31 -5.74 -15.71
CA LYS A 202 -7.66 -5.52 -15.16
C LYS A 202 -8.16 -4.09 -15.30
N LEU A 203 -7.24 -3.12 -15.29
CA LEU A 203 -7.58 -1.70 -15.38
C LEU A 203 -7.50 -1.14 -16.79
N ALA A 204 -7.09 -1.96 -17.77
CA ALA A 204 -7.00 -1.55 -19.17
C ALA A 204 -8.27 -0.85 -19.69
N PRO A 205 -9.50 -1.29 -19.39
CA PRO A 205 -10.73 -0.60 -19.84
C PRO A 205 -10.93 0.80 -19.25
N TYR A 206 -10.26 1.12 -18.15
CA TYR A 206 -10.48 2.33 -17.35
C TYR A 206 -9.36 3.37 -17.50
N VAL A 207 -8.28 3.05 -18.24
CA VAL A 207 -7.09 3.90 -18.37
C VAL A 207 -6.70 4.07 -19.83
N LYS A 208 -6.19 5.25 -20.20
CA LYS A 208 -5.69 5.48 -21.56
C LYS A 208 -4.51 4.55 -21.87
N GLY A 209 -4.46 4.00 -23.08
CA GLY A 209 -3.42 3.08 -23.52
C GLY A 209 -3.53 1.67 -22.94
N GLY A 210 -4.64 1.34 -22.27
CA GLY A 210 -4.93 -0.03 -21.82
C GLY A 210 -5.22 -0.99 -22.98
N ASP A 211 -5.77 -0.47 -24.06
CA ASP A 211 -6.02 -1.10 -25.35
C ASP A 211 -4.79 -1.11 -26.28
N ALA A 212 -3.63 -0.64 -25.79
CA ALA A 212 -2.42 -0.63 -26.60
C ALA A 212 -2.06 -2.06 -27.05
N PRO A 213 -1.75 -2.25 -28.34
CA PRO A 213 -1.41 -3.57 -28.88
C PRO A 213 -0.19 -4.14 -28.15
N ALA A 214 -0.08 -5.47 -28.11
CA ALA A 214 1.07 -6.13 -27.51
C ALA A 214 2.39 -5.65 -28.16
N PRO A 215 3.45 -5.40 -27.36
CA PRO A 215 4.75 -5.04 -27.91
C PRO A 215 5.28 -6.17 -28.81
N ALA A 216 5.98 -5.81 -29.88
CA ALA A 216 6.70 -6.78 -30.69
C ALA A 216 7.80 -7.46 -29.87
N GLU A 217 8.24 -8.66 -30.27
CA GLU A 217 9.31 -9.40 -29.58
C GLU A 217 10.65 -8.63 -29.51
N SER A 218 10.87 -7.70 -30.45
CA SER A 218 12.03 -6.81 -30.48
C SER A 218 11.94 -5.64 -29.51
N CYS A 219 10.78 -5.43 -28.87
CA CYS A 219 10.56 -4.35 -27.91
C CYS A 219 11.07 -4.73 -26.52
N PRO A 220 11.60 -3.75 -25.76
CA PRO A 220 11.93 -3.96 -24.36
C PRO A 220 10.67 -4.22 -23.52
N ASP A 221 10.80 -4.99 -22.44
CA ASP A 221 9.76 -5.13 -21.42
C ASP A 221 9.61 -3.80 -20.66
N THR A 222 8.75 -2.94 -21.17
CA THR A 222 8.50 -1.60 -20.62
C THR A 222 7.94 -1.64 -19.20
N ALA A 223 7.18 -2.68 -18.83
CA ALA A 223 6.63 -2.84 -17.49
C ALA A 223 7.72 -3.20 -16.46
N LEU A 224 8.67 -4.06 -16.84
CA LEU A 224 9.85 -4.36 -16.04
C LEU A 224 10.78 -3.15 -15.96
N MET A 225 11.04 -2.47 -17.08
CA MET A 225 11.93 -1.31 -17.11
C MET A 225 11.38 -0.16 -16.25
N LEU A 226 10.08 0.14 -16.34
CA LEU A 226 9.45 1.13 -15.45
C LEU A 226 9.52 0.69 -13.98
N SER A 227 9.37 -0.61 -13.71
CA SER A 227 9.51 -1.15 -12.36
C SER A 227 10.93 -0.93 -11.80
N ARG A 228 11.96 -1.24 -12.57
CA ARG A 228 13.38 -1.04 -12.18
C ARG A 228 13.72 0.44 -12.03
N TYR A 229 13.18 1.28 -12.91
CA TYR A 229 13.35 2.72 -12.84
C TYR A 229 12.81 3.27 -11.51
N MET A 230 11.61 2.85 -11.12
CA MET A 230 10.99 3.26 -9.85
C MET A 230 11.73 2.79 -8.60
N GLU A 231 12.51 1.72 -8.70
CA GLU A 231 13.39 1.24 -7.63
C GLU A 231 14.79 1.89 -7.68
N GLY A 232 15.04 2.85 -8.58
CA GLY A 232 16.32 3.53 -8.71
C GLY A 232 17.43 2.69 -9.31
N GLU A 233 17.09 1.59 -9.99
CA GLU A 233 18.08 0.63 -10.53
C GLU A 233 18.55 0.96 -11.96
N LEU A 234 17.98 1.99 -12.58
CA LEU A 234 18.35 2.39 -13.94
C LEU A 234 19.29 3.58 -13.92
N ASN A 235 20.36 3.50 -14.71
CA ASN A 235 21.24 4.62 -14.97
C ASN A 235 20.65 5.56 -16.04
N ALA A 236 21.22 6.76 -16.15
CA ALA A 236 20.75 7.79 -17.07
C ALA A 236 20.77 7.34 -18.55
N THR A 237 21.78 6.55 -18.96
CA THR A 237 21.91 6.06 -20.34
C THR A 237 20.76 5.12 -20.71
N VAL A 238 20.40 4.19 -19.83
CA VAL A 238 19.29 3.26 -20.05
C VAL A 238 17.96 4.02 -20.08
N CYS A 239 17.77 4.98 -19.17
CA CYS A 239 16.58 5.83 -19.17
C CYS A 239 16.41 6.58 -20.48
N LYS A 240 17.49 7.20 -21.00
CA LYS A 240 17.46 7.93 -22.27
C LYS A 240 17.09 7.03 -23.45
N ARG A 241 17.69 5.84 -23.54
CA ARG A 241 17.33 4.85 -24.59
C ARG A 241 15.86 4.42 -24.52
N MET A 242 15.35 4.20 -23.31
CA MET A 242 13.95 3.86 -23.11
C MET A 242 13.01 5.03 -23.49
N GLU A 243 13.40 6.27 -23.21
CA GLU A 243 12.65 7.46 -23.66
C GLU A 243 12.56 7.56 -25.17
N GLU A 244 13.69 7.41 -25.86
CA GLU A 244 13.75 7.40 -27.32
C GLU A 244 12.84 6.31 -27.89
N HIS A 245 12.92 5.08 -27.37
CA HIS A 245 12.08 3.97 -27.82
C HIS A 245 10.58 4.23 -27.61
N VAL A 246 10.18 4.59 -26.38
CA VAL A 246 8.77 4.81 -26.03
C VAL A 246 8.16 5.98 -26.79
N SER A 247 8.96 6.96 -27.20
CA SER A 247 8.51 8.07 -28.06
C SER A 247 8.25 7.66 -29.52
N GLN A 248 8.87 6.57 -29.99
CA GLN A 248 8.80 6.11 -31.37
C GLN A 248 7.91 4.86 -31.55
N CYS A 249 7.63 4.13 -30.47
CA CYS A 249 6.81 2.90 -30.50
C CYS A 249 5.45 3.13 -29.81
N PRO A 250 4.32 3.16 -30.55
CA PRO A 250 2.98 3.38 -29.98
C PRO A 250 2.56 2.34 -28.94
N SER A 251 2.91 1.07 -29.14
CA SER A 251 2.61 -0.04 -28.21
C SER A 251 3.29 0.16 -26.85
N CYS A 252 4.61 0.42 -26.88
CA CYS A 252 5.40 0.70 -25.69
C CYS A 252 5.00 2.02 -25.03
N GLY A 253 4.68 3.04 -25.83
CA GLY A 253 4.05 4.30 -25.41
C GLY A 253 2.80 4.09 -24.57
N GLY A 254 1.82 3.38 -25.14
CA GLY A 254 0.55 3.07 -24.47
C GLY A 254 0.72 2.20 -23.23
N THR A 255 1.61 1.20 -23.27
CA THR A 255 1.93 0.36 -22.10
C THR A 255 2.49 1.18 -20.94
N CYS A 256 3.44 2.09 -21.21
CA CYS A 256 3.97 3.00 -20.21
C CYS A 256 2.90 3.96 -19.67
N GLU A 257 2.00 4.47 -20.53
CA GLU A 257 0.94 5.38 -20.13
C GLU A 257 -0.15 4.72 -19.28
N SER A 258 -0.57 3.51 -19.65
CA SER A 258 -1.52 2.70 -18.89
C SER A 258 -0.96 2.37 -17.51
N LEU A 259 0.26 1.84 -17.44
CA LEU A 259 0.89 1.49 -16.16
C LEU A 259 1.07 2.72 -15.26
N ARG A 260 1.36 3.90 -15.84
CA ARG A 260 1.46 5.15 -15.10
C ARG A 260 0.15 5.58 -14.45
N GLN A 261 -0.97 5.46 -15.18
CA GLN A 261 -2.29 5.77 -14.64
C GLN A 261 -2.68 4.80 -13.53
N VAL A 262 -2.42 3.51 -13.70
CA VAL A 262 -2.63 2.49 -12.68
C VAL A 262 -1.85 2.80 -11.39
N LEU A 263 -0.57 3.13 -11.52
CA LEU A 263 0.27 3.50 -10.37
C LEU A 263 -0.16 4.84 -9.75
N GLY A 264 -0.70 5.76 -10.54
CA GLY A 264 -1.34 6.98 -10.07
C GLY A 264 -2.58 6.68 -9.23
N ALA A 265 -3.45 5.81 -9.72
CA ALA A 265 -4.66 5.38 -9.03
C ALA A 265 -4.34 4.65 -7.70
N CYS A 266 -3.27 3.84 -7.67
CA CYS A 266 -2.79 3.21 -6.44
C CYS A 266 -2.42 4.25 -5.37
N ARG A 267 -1.74 5.34 -5.76
CA ARG A 267 -1.36 6.41 -4.81
C ARG A 267 -2.58 7.15 -4.28
N THR A 268 -3.51 7.55 -5.16
CA THR A 268 -4.73 8.25 -4.74
C THR A 268 -5.62 7.37 -3.86
N HIS A 269 -5.61 6.06 -4.08
CA HIS A 269 -6.26 5.09 -3.19
C HIS A 269 -5.64 5.09 -1.78
N GLY A 270 -4.33 5.37 -1.68
CA GLY A 270 -3.62 5.59 -0.41
C GLY A 270 -4.04 6.87 0.33
N ASP A 271 -4.61 7.85 -0.35
CA ASP A 271 -5.05 9.12 0.30
C ASP A 271 -6.51 9.07 0.78
N ARG A 272 -7.23 7.95 0.57
CA ARG A 272 -8.64 7.84 0.94
C ARG A 272 -8.83 7.95 2.47
N PRO A 273 -9.75 8.79 2.95
CA PRO A 273 -9.97 8.97 4.38
C PRO A 273 -10.52 7.70 5.01
N LEU A 274 -10.18 7.47 6.28
CA LEU A 274 -10.75 6.41 7.10
C LEU A 274 -12.28 6.53 7.20
N PRO A 275 -13.02 5.41 7.32
CA PRO A 275 -14.42 5.41 7.70
C PRO A 275 -14.69 6.30 8.92
N GLU A 276 -15.84 7.00 8.92
CA GLU A 276 -16.16 7.98 9.97
C GLU A 276 -16.25 7.32 11.35
N ASP A 277 -16.81 6.11 11.43
CA ASP A 277 -16.95 5.38 12.68
C ASP A 277 -15.60 4.92 13.24
N LEU A 278 -14.73 4.39 12.38
CA LEU A 278 -13.34 4.10 12.75
C LEU A 278 -12.59 5.38 13.18
N ARG A 279 -12.82 6.51 12.51
CA ARG A 279 -12.21 7.81 12.89
C ARG A 279 -12.67 8.26 14.27
N LYS A 280 -13.95 8.11 14.61
CA LYS A 280 -14.50 8.39 15.95
C LYS A 280 -13.90 7.44 16.99
N ALA A 281 -13.82 6.14 16.70
CA ALA A 281 -13.24 5.14 17.59
C ALA A 281 -11.76 5.43 17.89
N VAL A 282 -10.96 5.69 16.86
CA VAL A 282 -9.55 6.07 16.99
C VAL A 282 -9.42 7.37 17.82
N ARG A 283 -10.25 8.39 17.57
CA ARG A 283 -10.23 9.63 18.35
C ARG A 283 -10.57 9.41 19.82
N SER A 284 -11.54 8.54 20.12
CA SER A 284 -11.92 8.18 21.49
C SER A 284 -10.77 7.47 22.21
N ALA A 285 -10.17 6.45 21.57
CA ALA A 285 -9.05 5.71 22.11
C ALA A 285 -7.85 6.62 22.43
N VAL A 286 -7.57 7.61 21.58
CA VAL A 286 -6.53 8.61 21.83
C VAL A 286 -6.85 9.47 23.04
N LYS A 287 -8.08 10.00 23.15
CA LYS A 287 -8.48 10.81 24.31
C LYS A 287 -8.35 10.03 25.63
N MET A 288 -8.77 8.77 25.63
CA MET A 288 -8.62 7.89 26.80
C MET A 288 -7.14 7.67 27.14
N ALA A 289 -6.30 7.36 26.15
CA ALA A 289 -4.88 7.13 26.38
C ALA A 289 -4.13 8.38 26.86
N ILE A 290 -4.54 9.58 26.43
CA ILE A 290 -4.03 10.85 26.96
C ILE A 290 -4.46 11.01 28.42
N ALA A 291 -5.73 10.77 28.74
CA ALA A 291 -6.26 10.93 30.10
C ALA A 291 -5.68 9.95 31.13
N THR A 292 -5.02 8.88 30.67
CA THR A 292 -4.41 7.84 31.52
C THR A 292 -2.88 8.01 31.65
N ARG A 293 -2.28 9.02 31.00
CA ARG A 293 -0.86 9.39 31.10
C ARG A 293 -0.69 10.62 31.99
#